data_AF-A0A817QFB1-F1
#
_entry.id   AF-A0A817QFB1-F1
#
_cell.length_a   1.000
_cell.length_b   1.000
_cell.length_c   1.000
_cell.angle_alpha   90.00
_cell.angle_beta   90.00
_cell.angle_gamma   90.00
#
_symmetry.space_group_name_H-M   'P 1'
#
loop_
_entity.id
_entity.type
_entity.pdbx_description
1 polymer ?
#
loop_
_entity_poly.entity_id
_entity_poly.type
_entity_poly.pdbx_seq_one_letter_code
_entity_poly.pdbx_strand_id
1 'polypeptide(L)'
;MVLFSLVHVTDESCNFSSLYCIRRFISSLQCCNSISRAFFIDSGKYLTADSNLLICSFEYQNLQVIKSYFNKGKELASKRIDNIVVKIHHNLGKQNIIEALNDMKILYKYKTELNMYINDIETIYVEIHVDIICIFEDAYQHFLNQILTVHQTNHVKTKTEVLKKDVTCLFEFMKFRDDVQNEQISNFVLPEDFDVKMTRLSEKIGTYSIEHAKNYKVAFENFDISSLVDILKTMYICNSLLTQIKVYHDQHIKKNSIINTIKVNLEKLTPYPDMLESICQKIENLGKELINTKLFESNRKYHIKDRDAFYRDVNEKFFILSQTKRFHPFHLRIDVNKLEEECLESIEKEISIIYSNVKKFLDNFSQEKLLGRRNYENFNRNYCNLISIERTMKKIPFQRKFTTEDIEKIIQDKIKMWESSIEEEPTLENVANNLIKMKVVSMDISCLEIGITKRIEEILSNFKKVLNEVDFATLNVIVNETGFE
;
A
#
# COMPACT_ATOMS: atom_id res chain seq x y z
N MET A 1 -11.46 51.50 54.09
CA MET A 1 -11.96 50.10 54.13
C MET A 1 -11.55 49.22 52.94
N VAL A 2 -10.98 49.74 51.83
CA VAL A 2 -10.55 48.91 50.68
C VAL A 2 -9.15 48.29 50.85
N LEU A 3 -8.35 48.74 51.82
CA LEU A 3 -6.96 48.30 52.04
C LEU A 3 -6.81 46.97 52.79
N PHE A 4 -7.83 46.49 53.50
CA PHE A 4 -7.73 45.27 54.32
C PHE A 4 -8.05 43.98 53.56
N SER A 5 -8.63 44.05 52.35
CA SER A 5 -9.02 42.87 51.58
C SER A 5 -7.88 42.26 50.74
N LEU A 6 -6.69 42.87 50.74
CA LEU A 6 -5.52 42.42 49.95
C LEU A 6 -4.51 41.58 50.76
N VAL A 7 -4.71 41.43 52.08
CA VAL A 7 -3.75 40.76 52.98
C VAL A 7 -3.92 39.23 53.04
N HIS A 8 -4.98 38.67 52.44
CA HIS A 8 -5.21 37.22 52.38
C HIS A 8 -5.21 36.65 50.95
N VAL A 9 -4.19 36.99 50.16
CA VAL A 9 -3.83 36.19 48.98
C VAL A 9 -2.65 35.30 49.36
N THR A 10 -2.96 34.21 50.06
CA THR A 10 -2.05 33.08 50.28
C THR A 10 -2.11 32.10 49.09
N ASP A 11 -1.02 31.36 48.92
CA ASP A 11 -0.45 30.78 47.69
C ASP A 11 -1.30 29.87 46.78
N GLU A 12 -2.57 29.55 47.06
CA GLU A 12 -3.23 28.45 46.32
C GLU A 12 -4.67 28.70 45.82
N SER A 13 -5.21 29.91 45.93
CA SER A 13 -6.52 30.18 45.29
C SER A 13 -6.63 31.62 44.78
N CYS A 14 -6.40 31.81 43.49
CA CYS A 14 -6.65 33.08 42.84
C CYS A 14 -7.17 32.88 41.41
N ASN A 15 -8.45 32.52 41.33
CA ASN A 15 -9.27 32.68 40.13
C ASN A 15 -9.64 34.16 39.96
N PHE A 16 -9.63 34.65 38.71
CA PHE A 16 -10.27 35.86 38.11
C PHE A 16 -10.37 37.19 38.91
N SER A 17 -10.72 37.17 40.20
CA SER A 17 -10.86 38.35 41.06
C SER A 17 -9.54 39.07 41.33
N SER A 18 -8.40 38.38 41.32
CA SER A 18 -7.09 38.99 41.61
C SER A 18 -6.54 39.84 40.45
N LEU A 19 -6.73 39.42 39.20
CA LEU A 19 -6.36 40.22 38.02
C LEU A 19 -7.26 41.47 37.89
N TYR A 20 -8.56 41.32 38.16
CA TYR A 20 -9.49 42.45 38.26
C TYR A 20 -9.12 43.42 39.40
N CYS A 21 -8.70 42.91 40.56
CA CYS A 21 -8.21 43.70 41.68
C CYS A 21 -6.91 44.44 41.35
N ILE A 22 -5.96 43.80 40.65
CA ILE A 22 -4.72 44.44 40.20
C ILE A 22 -5.03 45.54 39.18
N ARG A 23 -5.90 45.29 38.19
CA ARG A 23 -6.32 46.30 37.21
C ARG A 23 -7.08 47.46 37.86
N ARG A 24 -8.03 47.19 38.76
CA ARG A 24 -8.74 48.24 39.51
C ARG A 24 -7.81 49.01 40.41
N PHE A 25 -6.85 48.35 41.05
CA PHE A 25 -5.81 49.01 41.84
C PHE A 25 -5.01 49.95 40.95
N ILE A 26 -4.51 49.49 39.80
CA ILE A 26 -3.76 50.30 38.83
C ILE A 26 -4.58 51.48 38.27
N SER A 27 -5.85 51.27 37.90
CA SER A 27 -6.73 52.35 37.41
C SER A 27 -7.12 53.33 38.52
N SER A 28 -7.32 52.86 39.75
CA SER A 28 -7.59 53.73 40.91
C SER A 28 -6.39 54.59 41.28
N LEU A 29 -5.16 54.11 41.06
CA LEU A 29 -3.93 54.88 41.26
C LEU A 29 -3.77 56.01 40.24
N GLN A 30 -4.13 55.79 38.97
CA GLN A 30 -4.16 56.85 37.96
C GLN A 30 -5.24 57.90 38.24
N CYS A 31 -6.39 57.47 38.76
CA CYS A 31 -7.48 58.36 39.17
C CYS A 31 -7.11 59.21 40.39
N CYS A 32 -6.42 58.63 41.40
CA CYS A 32 -5.91 59.37 42.56
C CYS A 32 -4.91 60.47 42.17
N ASN A 33 -3.97 60.20 41.24
CA ASN A 33 -3.06 61.23 40.72
C ASN A 33 -3.79 62.37 39.99
N SER A 34 -4.98 62.11 39.45
CA SER A 34 -5.80 63.10 38.74
C SER A 34 -6.65 63.94 39.71
N ILE A 35 -7.19 63.32 40.76
CA ILE A 35 -7.99 63.98 41.81
C ILE A 35 -7.12 64.89 42.68
N SER A 36 -5.89 64.47 43.01
CA SER A 36 -4.94 65.31 43.75
C SER A 36 -4.55 66.56 42.96
N ARG A 37 -4.41 66.47 41.63
CA ARG A 37 -4.16 67.65 40.78
C ARG A 37 -5.37 68.59 40.70
N ALA A 38 -6.59 68.05 40.73
CA ALA A 38 -7.82 68.87 40.69
C ALA A 38 -8.07 69.61 42.02
N PHE A 39 -7.77 68.99 43.17
CA PHE A 39 -7.94 69.62 44.48
C PHE A 39 -6.99 70.81 44.71
N PHE A 40 -5.78 70.78 44.13
CA PHE A 40 -4.80 71.87 44.27
C PHE A 40 -5.12 73.13 43.45
N ILE A 41 -5.95 73.01 42.41
CA ILE A 41 -6.33 74.17 41.58
C ILE A 41 -7.50 74.95 42.21
N ASP A 42 -8.35 74.28 43.01
CA ASP A 42 -9.60 74.87 43.50
C ASP A 42 -9.51 75.45 44.94
N SER A 43 -8.50 75.07 45.73
CA SER A 43 -8.30 75.61 47.09
C SER A 43 -7.18 76.66 47.15
N GLY A 44 -7.43 77.84 46.58
CA GLY A 44 -6.57 79.02 46.68
C GLY A 44 -6.53 79.66 48.07
N LYS A 45 -6.22 78.90 49.13
CA LYS A 45 -6.02 79.44 50.49
C LYS A 45 -4.86 78.77 51.23
N TYR A 46 -3.87 79.60 51.55
CA TYR A 46 -2.80 79.49 52.54
C TYR A 46 -2.70 78.17 53.33
N LEU A 47 -1.86 77.26 52.85
CA LEU A 47 -1.19 76.27 53.69
C LEU A 47 0.22 76.79 54.00
N THR A 48 0.58 76.85 55.28
CA THR A 48 1.92 77.24 55.74
C THR A 48 2.98 76.23 55.25
N ALA A 49 4.22 76.69 55.05
CA ALA A 49 5.31 75.90 54.45
C ALA A 49 5.54 74.53 55.13
N ASP A 50 5.36 74.43 56.45
CA ASP A 50 5.48 73.17 57.20
C ASP A 50 4.33 72.19 56.95
N SER A 51 3.10 72.70 56.72
CA SER A 51 1.93 71.89 56.38
C SER A 51 2.07 71.31 54.97
N ASN A 52 2.62 72.10 54.03
CA ASN A 52 2.92 71.63 52.68
C ASN A 52 4.05 70.59 52.66
N LEU A 53 5.06 70.72 53.53
CA LEU A 53 6.13 69.72 53.67
C LEU A 53 5.63 68.40 54.29
N LEU A 54 4.74 68.47 55.28
CA LEU A 54 4.14 67.28 55.90
C LEU A 54 3.18 66.58 54.93
N ILE A 55 2.33 67.32 54.21
CA ILE A 55 1.43 66.77 53.17
C ILE A 55 2.25 66.20 52.01
N CYS A 56 3.25 66.92 51.50
CA CYS A 56 4.16 66.40 50.48
C CYS A 56 4.94 65.17 50.96
N SER A 57 5.39 65.12 52.21
CA SER A 57 6.10 63.94 52.74
C SER A 57 5.18 62.74 52.94
N PHE A 58 3.93 62.97 53.34
CA PHE A 58 2.91 61.92 53.49
C PHE A 58 2.42 61.40 52.13
N GLU A 59 2.23 62.29 51.16
CA GLU A 59 1.96 61.94 49.76
C GLU A 59 3.15 61.20 49.13
N TYR A 60 4.37 61.65 49.40
CA TYR A 60 5.60 61.02 48.92
C TYR A 60 5.83 59.63 49.55
N GLN A 61 5.60 59.47 50.86
CA GLN A 61 5.67 58.18 51.54
C GLN A 61 4.58 57.23 51.02
N ASN A 62 3.34 57.71 50.82
CA ASN A 62 2.29 56.91 50.21
C ASN A 62 2.61 56.53 48.76
N LEU A 63 3.19 57.44 47.96
CA LEU A 63 3.70 57.17 46.61
C LEU A 63 4.82 56.12 46.63
N GLN A 64 5.75 56.17 47.60
CA GLN A 64 6.80 55.17 47.74
C GLN A 64 6.25 53.80 48.15
N VAL A 65 5.29 53.75 49.07
CA VAL A 65 4.62 52.52 49.49
C VAL A 65 3.83 51.91 48.32
N ILE A 66 3.07 52.72 47.58
CA ILE A 66 2.34 52.32 46.38
C ILE A 66 3.30 51.81 45.30
N LYS A 67 4.42 52.51 45.06
CA LYS A 67 5.45 52.11 44.11
C LYS A 67 6.10 50.77 44.52
N SER A 68 6.32 50.55 45.81
CA SER A 68 6.82 49.28 46.35
C SER A 68 5.82 48.13 46.11
N TYR A 69 4.53 48.34 46.39
CA TYR A 69 3.49 47.34 46.10
C TYR A 69 3.33 47.06 44.61
N PHE A 70 3.41 48.10 43.77
CA PHE A 70 3.37 47.96 42.32
C PHE A 70 4.56 47.14 41.80
N ASN A 71 5.78 47.43 42.28
CA ASN A 71 6.98 46.66 41.93
C ASN A 71 6.88 45.19 42.38
N LYS A 72 6.37 44.94 43.58
CA LYS A 72 6.14 43.57 44.08
C LYS A 72 5.08 42.82 43.26
N GLY A 73 4.01 43.50 42.85
CA GLY A 73 3.00 42.96 41.95
C GLY A 73 3.57 42.62 40.57
N LYS A 74 4.43 43.49 40.02
CA LYS A 74 5.15 43.26 38.77
C LYS A 74 6.08 42.05 38.87
N GLU A 75 6.86 41.93 39.94
CA GLU A 75 7.76 40.80 40.18
C GLU A 75 7.00 39.46 40.27
N LEU A 76 5.88 39.44 41.01
CA LEU A 76 5.02 38.25 41.09
C LEU A 76 4.40 37.87 39.74
N ALA A 77 3.99 38.87 38.94
CA ALA A 77 3.46 38.65 37.61
C ALA A 77 4.54 38.10 36.66
N SER A 78 5.76 38.65 36.67
CA SER A 78 6.90 38.15 35.91
C SER A 78 7.22 36.70 36.28
N LYS A 79 7.30 36.36 37.57
CA LYS A 79 7.53 34.97 38.02
C LYS A 79 6.44 34.00 37.55
N ARG A 80 5.18 34.46 37.49
CA ARG A 80 4.08 33.64 36.96
C ARG A 80 4.19 33.44 35.46
N ILE A 81 4.57 34.48 34.71
CA ILE A 81 4.83 34.39 33.27
C ILE A 81 5.93 33.36 33.02
N ASP A 82 7.07 33.46 33.71
CA ASP A 82 8.17 32.50 33.57
C ASP A 82 7.73 31.05 33.83
N ASN A 83 6.91 30.84 34.88
CA ASN A 83 6.35 29.52 35.18
C ASN A 83 5.42 29.00 34.07
N ILE A 84 4.63 29.87 33.42
CA ILE A 84 3.78 29.50 32.29
C ILE A 84 4.65 29.12 31.09
N VAL A 85 5.68 29.92 30.78
CA VAL A 85 6.64 29.63 29.69
C VAL A 85 7.28 28.25 29.88
N VAL A 86 7.77 27.96 31.09
CA VAL A 86 8.37 26.65 31.41
C VAL A 86 7.35 25.51 31.21
N LYS A 87 6.09 25.70 31.59
CA LYS A 87 5.03 24.70 31.37
C LYS A 87 4.75 24.50 29.88
N ILE A 88 4.70 25.56 29.08
CA ILE A 88 4.49 25.46 27.64
C ILE A 88 5.61 24.64 27.01
N HIS A 89 6.87 24.99 27.21
CA HIS A 89 7.99 24.23 26.65
C HIS A 89 8.02 22.77 27.14
N HIS A 90 7.67 22.54 28.41
CA HIS A 90 7.56 21.19 28.96
C HIS A 90 6.49 20.37 28.23
N ASN A 91 5.31 20.96 28.01
CA ASN A 91 4.19 20.32 27.34
C ASN A 91 4.49 20.09 25.85
N LEU A 92 5.10 21.06 25.16
CA LEU A 92 5.56 20.89 23.78
C LEU A 92 6.61 19.77 23.66
N GLY A 93 7.59 19.72 24.58
CA GLY A 93 8.60 18.66 24.62
C GLY A 93 8.02 17.26 24.88
N LYS A 94 6.91 17.17 25.61
CA LYS A 94 6.16 15.94 25.87
C LYS A 94 5.06 15.63 24.85
N GLN A 95 4.82 16.52 23.89
CA GLN A 95 3.76 16.39 22.89
C GLN A 95 2.34 16.43 23.46
N ASN A 96 2.18 17.13 24.58
CA ASN A 96 0.91 17.48 25.19
C ASN A 96 0.43 18.81 24.57
N ILE A 97 0.00 18.78 23.31
CA ILE A 97 -0.24 20.00 22.52
C ILE A 97 -1.44 20.76 23.09
N ILE A 98 -2.51 20.07 23.46
CA ILE A 98 -3.70 20.72 24.00
C ILE A 98 -3.42 21.46 25.33
N GLU A 99 -2.58 20.89 26.21
CA GLU A 99 -2.15 21.56 27.44
C GLU A 99 -1.26 22.76 27.15
N ALA A 100 -0.33 22.65 26.19
CA ALA A 100 0.52 23.76 25.75
C ALA A 100 -0.32 24.93 25.19
N LEU A 101 -1.35 24.64 24.39
CA LEU A 101 -2.26 25.65 23.85
C LEU A 101 -3.10 26.32 24.95
N ASN A 102 -3.53 25.56 25.96
CA ASN A 102 -4.23 26.11 27.12
C ASN A 102 -3.33 27.02 27.98
N ASP A 103 -2.07 26.66 28.18
CA ASP A 103 -1.09 27.52 28.85
C ASP A 103 -0.77 28.77 28.00
N MET A 104 -0.69 28.62 26.67
CA MET A 104 -0.51 29.74 25.74
C MET A 104 -1.67 30.73 25.76
N LYS A 105 -2.91 30.23 25.89
CA LYS A 105 -4.10 31.07 26.13
C LYS A 105 -3.94 31.91 27.40
N ILE A 106 -3.39 31.34 28.47
CA ILE A 106 -3.14 32.07 29.71
C ILE A 106 -2.08 33.15 29.46
N LEU A 107 -0.98 32.81 28.78
CA LEU A 107 0.07 33.77 28.42
C LEU A 107 -0.47 34.93 27.56
N TYR A 108 -1.33 34.65 26.58
CA TYR A 108 -2.00 35.68 25.78
C TYR A 108 -2.82 36.66 26.64
N LYS A 109 -3.57 36.15 27.62
CA LYS A 109 -4.32 37.02 28.55
C LYS A 109 -3.40 37.93 29.36
N TYR A 110 -2.31 37.38 29.88
CA TYR A 110 -1.29 38.15 30.60
C TYR A 110 -0.66 39.21 29.70
N LYS A 111 -0.33 38.87 28.45
CA LYS A 111 0.13 39.81 27.42
C LYS A 111 -0.86 40.96 27.25
N THR A 112 -2.14 40.67 26.96
CA THR A 112 -3.15 41.72 26.74
C THR A 112 -3.35 42.64 27.96
N GLU A 113 -3.28 42.08 29.17
CA GLU A 113 -3.56 42.84 30.39
C GLU A 113 -2.35 43.60 30.95
N LEU A 114 -1.12 43.10 30.74
CA LEU A 114 0.10 43.60 31.39
C LEU A 114 1.16 44.17 30.44
N ASN A 115 0.93 44.23 29.12
CA ASN A 115 1.92 44.72 28.14
C ASN A 115 2.51 46.09 28.49
N MET A 116 1.69 46.99 29.05
CA MET A 116 2.14 48.34 29.44
C MET A 116 3.02 48.37 30.70
N TYR A 117 3.11 47.25 31.43
CA TYR A 117 3.77 47.18 32.74
C TYR A 117 4.95 46.21 32.76
N ILE A 118 4.98 45.21 31.87
CA ILE A 118 6.05 44.23 31.72
C ILE A 118 6.61 44.36 30.32
N ASN A 119 7.83 44.92 30.22
CA ASN A 119 8.41 45.38 28.96
C ASN A 119 8.67 44.25 27.94
N ASP A 120 8.83 43.00 28.39
CA ASP A 120 9.28 41.88 27.54
C ASP A 120 8.19 40.83 27.26
N ILE A 121 6.97 41.02 27.77
CA ILE A 121 5.89 40.02 27.66
C ILE A 121 5.44 39.80 26.21
N GLU A 122 5.52 40.83 25.38
CA GLU A 122 5.26 40.75 23.94
C GLU A 122 6.28 39.84 23.25
N THR A 123 7.56 40.05 23.51
CA THR A 123 8.65 39.26 22.94
C THR A 123 8.53 37.79 23.35
N ILE A 124 8.33 37.53 24.64
CA ILE A 124 8.13 36.16 25.18
C ILE A 124 6.95 35.48 24.50
N TYR A 125 5.83 36.19 24.33
CA TYR A 125 4.67 35.64 23.65
C TYR A 125 4.97 35.27 22.20
N VAL A 126 5.62 36.16 21.46
CA VAL A 126 5.93 35.96 20.03
C VAL A 126 6.85 34.76 19.85
N GLU A 127 7.90 34.62 20.67
CA GLU A 127 8.83 33.48 20.59
C GLU A 127 8.10 32.14 20.76
N ILE A 128 7.27 32.02 21.78
CA ILE A 128 6.53 30.79 22.05
C ILE A 128 5.44 30.54 20.99
N HIS A 129 4.84 31.60 20.46
CA HIS A 129 3.88 31.49 19.37
C HIS A 129 4.53 30.93 18.10
N VAL A 130 5.76 31.36 17.78
CA VAL A 130 6.54 30.81 16.66
C VAL A 130 6.78 29.32 16.85
N ASP A 131 7.14 28.86 18.05
CA ASP A 131 7.33 27.43 18.33
C ASP A 131 6.05 26.61 18.08
N ILE A 132 4.90 27.13 18.52
CA ILE A 132 3.59 26.50 18.31
C ILE A 132 3.26 26.42 16.81
N ILE A 133 3.51 27.49 16.05
CA ILE A 133 3.31 27.53 14.60
C ILE A 133 4.21 26.49 13.92
N CYS A 134 5.49 26.43 14.27
CA CYS A 134 6.44 25.47 13.69
C CYS A 134 5.97 24.02 13.90
N ILE A 135 5.51 23.68 15.10
CA ILE A 135 4.99 22.34 15.41
C ILE A 135 3.77 21.98 14.56
N PHE A 136 2.86 22.93 14.36
CA PHE A 136 1.71 22.74 13.48
C PHE A 136 2.13 22.55 12.02
N GLU A 137 3.01 23.41 11.50
CA GLU A 137 3.49 23.32 10.12
C GLU A 137 4.20 22.02 9.84
N ASP A 138 5.08 21.59 10.74
CA ASP A 138 5.82 20.34 10.61
C ASP A 138 4.85 19.15 10.54
N ALA A 139 3.88 19.08 11.46
CA ALA A 139 2.86 18.02 11.45
C ALA A 139 2.00 18.06 10.17
N TYR A 140 1.57 19.25 9.73
CA TYR A 140 0.73 19.43 8.54
C TYR A 140 1.46 19.01 7.26
N GLN A 141 2.68 19.50 7.04
CA GLN A 141 3.47 19.19 5.84
C GLN A 141 3.91 17.73 5.85
N HIS A 142 4.35 17.22 7.00
CA HIS A 142 4.77 15.84 7.12
C HIS A 142 3.60 14.88 6.84
N PHE A 143 2.43 15.12 7.43
CA PHE A 143 1.25 14.31 7.18
C PHE A 143 0.83 14.32 5.69
N LEU A 144 0.79 15.50 5.07
CA LEU A 144 0.45 15.65 3.66
C LEU A 144 1.41 14.91 2.73
N ASN A 145 2.72 15.05 2.96
CA ASN A 145 3.72 14.40 2.11
C ASN A 145 3.71 12.88 2.30
N GLN A 146 3.55 12.43 3.54
CA GLN A 146 3.60 11.01 3.85
C GLN A 146 2.36 10.27 3.36
N ILE A 147 1.14 10.82 3.54
CA ILE A 147 -0.10 10.15 3.11
C ILE A 147 -0.14 9.94 1.59
N LEU A 148 0.38 10.91 0.82
CA LEU A 148 0.47 10.81 -0.65
C LEU A 148 1.53 9.82 -1.13
N THR A 149 2.52 9.50 -0.30
CA THR A 149 3.65 8.62 -0.63
C THR A 149 3.62 7.30 0.17
N VAL A 150 2.48 6.97 0.79
CA VAL A 150 2.35 5.81 1.69
C VAL A 150 2.76 4.49 1.02
N HIS A 151 2.44 4.31 -0.26
CA HIS A 151 2.71 3.09 -1.02
C HIS A 151 4.22 2.79 -1.23
N GLN A 152 5.11 3.78 -1.09
CA GLN A 152 6.52 3.66 -1.46
C GLN A 152 7.43 3.05 -0.38
N THR A 153 6.90 2.74 0.82
CA THR A 153 7.72 2.22 1.92
C THR A 153 7.53 0.73 2.18
N ASN A 154 8.63 0.05 2.51
CA ASN A 154 8.61 -1.30 3.04
C ASN A 154 8.36 -1.33 4.57
N HIS A 155 8.48 -0.20 5.27
CA HIS A 155 8.32 -0.08 6.72
C HIS A 155 6.94 0.45 7.11
N VAL A 156 5.89 -0.29 6.74
CA VAL A 156 4.48 0.09 6.94
C VAL A 156 4.20 0.44 8.42
N LYS A 157 4.69 -0.35 9.39
CA LYS A 157 4.45 -0.12 10.83
C LYS A 157 5.03 1.20 11.33
N THR A 158 6.32 1.44 11.08
CA THR A 158 7.01 2.68 11.51
C THR A 158 6.35 3.90 10.89
N LYS A 159 6.03 3.86 9.59
CA LYS A 159 5.34 4.96 8.90
C LYS A 159 3.93 5.19 9.45
N THR A 160 3.22 4.11 9.84
CA THR A 160 1.90 4.21 10.49
C THR A 160 2.01 4.98 11.81
N GLU A 161 2.97 4.63 12.68
CA GLU A 161 3.11 5.29 13.99
C GLU A 161 3.48 6.77 13.88
N VAL A 162 4.34 7.13 12.93
CA VAL A 162 4.66 8.55 12.69
C VAL A 162 3.42 9.31 12.19
N LEU A 163 2.70 8.77 11.20
CA LEU A 163 1.47 9.38 10.69
C LEU A 163 0.39 9.54 11.77
N LYS A 164 0.25 8.56 12.67
CA LYS A 164 -0.67 8.62 13.81
C LYS A 164 -0.36 9.80 14.74
N LYS A 165 0.93 10.01 15.02
CA LYS A 165 1.40 11.12 15.84
C LYS A 165 1.10 12.47 15.19
N ASP A 166 1.35 12.61 13.88
CA ASP A 166 1.05 13.86 13.17
C ASP A 166 -0.45 14.17 13.16
N VAL A 167 -1.30 13.16 12.88
CA VAL A 167 -2.77 13.31 12.93
C VAL A 167 -3.23 13.70 14.33
N THR A 168 -2.68 13.07 15.37
CA THR A 168 -3.03 13.39 16.77
C THR A 168 -2.69 14.84 17.08
N CYS A 169 -1.49 15.29 16.69
CA CYS A 169 -1.07 16.68 16.82
C CYS A 169 -2.05 17.65 16.14
N LEU A 170 -2.33 17.45 14.85
CA LEU A 170 -3.26 18.29 14.08
C LEU A 170 -4.65 18.35 14.72
N PHE A 171 -5.11 17.23 15.26
CA PHE A 171 -6.40 17.16 15.93
C PHE A 171 -6.43 17.93 17.25
N GLU A 172 -5.36 17.89 18.05
CA GLU A 172 -5.27 18.70 19.26
C GLU A 172 -5.40 20.20 18.97
N PHE A 173 -4.82 20.69 17.87
CA PHE A 173 -5.05 22.06 17.40
C PHE A 173 -6.51 22.32 17.03
N MET A 174 -7.17 21.40 16.32
CA MET A 174 -8.60 21.53 15.97
C MET A 174 -9.49 21.58 17.22
N LYS A 175 -9.23 20.74 18.23
CA LYS A 175 -9.99 20.78 19.49
C LYS A 175 -9.82 22.08 20.24
N PHE A 176 -8.63 22.66 20.23
CA PHE A 176 -8.42 23.97 20.82
C PHE A 176 -9.24 25.06 20.10
N ARG A 177 -9.30 25.00 18.75
CA ARG A 177 -10.12 25.89 17.91
C ARG A 177 -11.61 25.78 18.21
N ASP A 178 -12.13 24.56 18.39
CA ASP A 178 -13.57 24.30 18.54
C ASP A 178 -14.11 24.47 19.96
N ASP A 179 -13.24 24.66 20.95
CA ASP A 179 -13.68 24.93 22.31
C ASP A 179 -14.34 26.31 22.37
N VAL A 180 -15.60 26.34 22.81
CA VAL A 180 -16.40 27.58 22.93
C VAL A 180 -15.77 28.53 23.95
N GLN A 181 -14.99 28.02 24.90
CA GLN A 181 -14.24 28.85 25.83
C GLN A 181 -13.02 29.54 25.18
N ASN A 182 -12.70 29.22 23.93
CA ASN A 182 -11.52 29.66 23.19
C ASN A 182 -11.88 30.43 21.90
N GLU A 183 -13.16 30.58 21.54
CA GLU A 183 -13.61 31.09 20.24
C GLU A 183 -12.94 32.43 19.85
N GLN A 184 -12.82 33.37 20.80
CA GLN A 184 -12.16 34.67 20.55
C GLN A 184 -10.63 34.63 20.63
N ILE A 185 -10.06 33.74 21.45
CA ILE A 185 -8.61 33.71 21.72
C ILE A 185 -7.87 32.82 20.71
N SER A 186 -8.55 31.83 20.12
CA SER A 186 -7.97 30.89 19.18
C SER A 186 -7.38 31.57 17.95
N ASN A 187 -7.97 32.66 17.45
CA ASN A 187 -7.42 33.48 16.35
C ASN A 187 -6.05 34.10 16.66
N PHE A 188 -5.67 34.23 17.93
CA PHE A 188 -4.41 34.86 18.32
C PHE A 188 -3.33 33.85 18.69
N VAL A 189 -3.74 32.63 19.05
CA VAL A 189 -2.86 31.53 19.50
C VAL A 189 -2.55 30.54 18.36
N LEU A 190 -3.44 30.40 17.38
CA LEU A 190 -3.26 29.53 16.24
C LEU A 190 -2.65 30.30 15.04
N PRO A 191 -2.03 29.59 14.08
CA PRO A 191 -1.63 30.19 12.81
C PRO A 191 -2.78 30.92 12.12
N GLU A 192 -2.51 32.07 11.51
CA GLU A 192 -3.53 32.90 10.84
C GLU A 192 -4.27 32.15 9.72
N ASP A 193 -3.59 31.23 9.04
CA ASP A 193 -4.13 30.42 7.93
C ASP A 193 -4.55 29.00 8.36
N PHE A 194 -4.73 28.77 9.66
CA PHE A 194 -5.10 27.45 10.22
C PHE A 194 -6.34 26.85 9.55
N ASP A 195 -7.46 27.59 9.52
CA ASP A 195 -8.72 27.09 8.95
C ASP A 195 -8.59 26.78 7.45
N VAL A 196 -7.80 27.60 6.73
CA VAL A 196 -7.52 27.40 5.30
C VAL A 196 -6.71 26.12 5.09
N LYS A 197 -5.67 25.89 5.89
CA LYS A 197 -4.84 24.68 5.83
C LYS A 197 -5.63 23.42 6.16
N MET A 198 -6.47 23.46 7.19
CA MET A 198 -7.30 22.30 7.57
C MET A 198 -8.38 21.99 6.54
N THR A 199 -8.97 23.01 5.91
CA THR A 199 -9.89 22.84 4.77
C THR A 199 -9.17 22.19 3.59
N ARG A 200 -8.00 22.73 3.21
CA ARG A 200 -7.17 22.19 2.12
C ARG A 200 -6.71 20.75 2.39
N LEU A 201 -6.41 20.42 3.65
CA LEU A 201 -6.09 19.06 4.05
C LEU A 201 -7.24 18.10 3.72
N SER A 202 -8.45 18.46 4.15
CA SER A 202 -9.67 17.69 3.92
C SER A 202 -9.93 17.47 2.43
N GLU A 203 -9.78 18.52 1.60
CA GLU A 203 -9.93 18.45 0.15
C GLU A 203 -8.88 17.54 -0.50
N LYS A 204 -7.62 17.60 -0.07
CA LYS A 204 -6.55 16.74 -0.57
C LYS A 204 -6.80 15.27 -0.24
N ILE A 205 -7.22 14.96 0.99
CA ILE A 205 -7.61 13.59 1.37
C ILE A 205 -8.80 13.13 0.53
N GLY A 206 -9.79 13.99 0.32
CA GLY A 206 -10.94 13.70 -0.55
C GLY A 206 -10.52 13.38 -1.99
N THR A 207 -9.67 14.21 -2.59
CA THR A 207 -9.13 13.99 -3.94
C THR A 207 -8.36 12.69 -4.03
N TYR A 208 -7.48 12.44 -3.05
CA TYR A 208 -6.71 11.19 -2.96
C TYR A 208 -7.61 9.96 -2.84
N SER A 209 -8.72 10.05 -2.08
CA SER A 209 -9.68 8.94 -1.96
C SER A 209 -10.34 8.55 -3.28
N ILE A 210 -10.66 9.54 -4.12
CA ILE A 210 -11.25 9.32 -5.45
C ILE A 210 -10.22 8.67 -6.39
N GLU A 211 -9.00 9.19 -6.40
CA GLU A 211 -7.90 8.65 -7.21
C GLU A 211 -7.56 7.21 -6.80
N HIS A 212 -7.48 6.95 -5.49
CA HIS A 212 -7.22 5.63 -4.94
C HIS A 212 -8.30 4.61 -5.34
N ALA A 213 -9.59 4.99 -5.30
CA ALA A 213 -10.68 4.13 -5.76
C ALA A 213 -10.59 3.82 -7.27
N LYS A 214 -10.22 4.81 -8.09
CA LYS A 214 -9.98 4.60 -9.53
C LYS A 214 -8.80 3.66 -9.78
N ASN A 215 -7.69 3.87 -9.10
CA ASN A 215 -6.49 3.06 -9.22
C ASN A 215 -6.76 1.61 -8.79
N TYR A 216 -7.54 1.42 -7.72
CA TYR A 216 -8.02 0.10 -7.34
C TYR A 216 -8.82 -0.58 -8.44
N LYS A 217 -9.84 0.11 -8.99
CA LYS A 217 -10.67 -0.48 -10.04
C LYS A 217 -9.84 -0.97 -11.22
N VAL A 218 -8.91 -0.16 -11.70
CA VAL A 218 -8.01 -0.51 -12.81
C VAL A 218 -7.09 -1.67 -12.44
N ALA A 219 -6.45 -1.63 -11.26
CA ALA A 219 -5.56 -2.69 -10.80
C ALA A 219 -6.32 -4.01 -10.61
N PHE A 220 -7.56 -3.96 -10.13
CA PHE A 220 -8.39 -5.13 -9.92
C PHE A 220 -8.90 -5.72 -11.25
N GLU A 221 -9.36 -4.90 -12.19
CA GLU A 221 -9.79 -5.34 -13.52
C GLU A 221 -8.68 -6.09 -14.26
N ASN A 222 -7.49 -5.47 -14.30
CA ASN A 222 -6.29 -6.06 -14.92
C ASN A 222 -5.59 -7.12 -14.06
N PHE A 223 -6.04 -7.29 -12.81
CA PHE A 223 -5.45 -8.15 -11.81
C PHE A 223 -3.92 -7.93 -11.63
N ASP A 224 -3.52 -6.66 -11.61
CA ASP A 224 -2.14 -6.24 -11.35
C ASP A 224 -1.82 -6.38 -9.86
N ILE A 225 -1.16 -7.49 -9.54
CA ILE A 225 -0.76 -7.86 -8.17
C ILE A 225 0.09 -6.77 -7.51
N SER A 226 1.01 -6.13 -8.24
CA SER A 226 1.91 -5.13 -7.64
C SER A 226 1.13 -3.90 -7.18
N SER A 227 0.29 -3.38 -8.08
CA SER A 227 -0.57 -2.23 -7.78
C SER A 227 -1.56 -2.54 -6.65
N LEU A 228 -2.18 -3.73 -6.66
CA LEU A 228 -3.09 -4.16 -5.60
C LEU A 228 -2.41 -4.26 -4.23
N VAL A 229 -1.17 -4.75 -4.16
CA VAL A 229 -0.40 -4.79 -2.91
C VAL A 229 -0.17 -3.39 -2.36
N ASP A 230 0.22 -2.45 -3.21
CA ASP A 230 0.50 -1.06 -2.79
C ASP A 230 -0.76 -0.31 -2.34
N ILE A 231 -1.89 -0.60 -2.99
CA ILE A 231 -3.23 -0.15 -2.57
C ILE A 231 -3.58 -0.73 -1.20
N LEU A 232 -3.40 -2.03 -0.98
CA LEU A 232 -3.71 -2.67 0.30
C LEU A 232 -2.84 -2.15 1.46
N LYS A 233 -1.55 -1.86 1.21
CA LYS A 233 -0.69 -1.17 2.21
C LYS A 233 -1.27 0.18 2.60
N THR A 234 -1.71 0.94 1.60
CA THR A 234 -2.31 2.27 1.80
C THR A 234 -3.57 2.18 2.64
N MET A 235 -4.49 1.29 2.27
CA MET A 235 -5.72 1.07 3.03
C MET A 235 -5.46 0.60 4.46
N TYR A 236 -4.48 -0.29 4.68
CA TYR A 236 -4.12 -0.74 6.03
C TYR A 236 -3.70 0.44 6.92
N ILE A 237 -2.86 1.33 6.40
CA ILE A 237 -2.43 2.55 7.10
C ILE A 237 -3.63 3.47 7.36
N CYS A 238 -4.43 3.76 6.32
CA CYS A 238 -5.62 4.61 6.45
C CYS A 238 -6.64 4.03 7.44
N ASN A 239 -6.81 2.71 7.52
CA ASN A 239 -7.70 2.07 8.48
C ASN A 239 -7.20 2.20 9.92
N SER A 240 -5.89 2.07 10.11
CA SER A 240 -5.23 2.33 11.41
C SER A 240 -5.44 3.78 11.87
N LEU A 241 -5.27 4.74 10.95
CA LEU A 241 -5.52 6.16 11.21
C LEU A 241 -7.00 6.42 11.50
N LEU A 242 -7.91 5.89 10.67
CA LEU A 242 -9.35 6.06 10.84
C LEU A 242 -9.83 5.59 12.22
N THR A 243 -9.30 4.48 12.72
CA THR A 243 -9.65 3.96 14.05
C THR A 243 -9.33 4.99 15.14
N GLN A 244 -8.15 5.61 15.08
CA GLN A 244 -7.78 6.68 16.03
C GLN A 244 -8.66 7.92 15.86
N ILE A 245 -8.95 8.29 14.62
CA ILE A 245 -9.79 9.45 14.30
C ILE A 245 -11.22 9.24 14.79
N LYS A 246 -11.75 8.02 14.72
CA LYS A 246 -13.06 7.66 15.29
C LYS A 246 -13.07 7.78 16.80
N VAL A 247 -12.08 7.21 17.49
CA VAL A 247 -11.94 7.36 18.96
C VAL A 247 -11.90 8.83 19.36
N TYR A 248 -11.13 9.64 18.62
CA TYR A 248 -11.04 11.07 18.85
C TYR A 248 -12.36 11.81 18.58
N HIS A 249 -12.96 11.56 17.42
CA HIS A 249 -14.23 12.14 17.00
C HIS A 249 -15.34 11.82 18.02
N ASP A 250 -15.42 10.58 18.51
CA ASP A 250 -16.44 10.12 19.44
C ASP A 250 -16.30 10.73 20.84
N GLN A 251 -15.11 11.22 21.21
CA GLN A 251 -14.89 12.01 22.43
C GLN A 251 -15.29 13.49 22.26
N HIS A 252 -15.39 13.96 21.01
CA HIS A 252 -15.53 15.38 20.67
C HIS A 252 -16.74 15.68 19.74
N ILE A 253 -17.74 14.79 19.75
CA ILE A 253 -18.92 14.63 18.85
C ILE A 253 -19.64 15.93 18.42
N LYS A 254 -19.52 17.03 19.16
CA LYS A 254 -20.51 18.12 19.08
C LYS A 254 -20.18 19.33 18.20
N LYS A 255 -19.02 19.48 17.53
CA LYS A 255 -18.67 20.83 17.02
C LYS A 255 -17.99 21.01 15.65
N ASN A 256 -17.42 20.02 14.95
CA ASN A 256 -16.56 20.33 13.79
C ASN A 256 -16.95 19.63 12.46
N SER A 257 -17.32 20.44 11.46
CA SER A 257 -17.60 19.99 10.09
C SER A 257 -16.37 19.47 9.35
N ILE A 258 -15.17 19.99 9.64
CA ILE A 258 -13.90 19.61 9.00
C ILE A 258 -13.44 18.24 9.50
N ILE A 259 -13.46 17.96 10.82
CA ILE A 259 -13.12 16.63 11.36
C ILE A 259 -14.06 15.57 10.79
N ASN A 260 -15.36 15.88 10.73
CA ASN A 260 -16.34 14.97 10.12
C ASN A 260 -16.04 14.73 8.64
N THR A 261 -15.62 15.77 7.89
CA THR A 261 -15.24 15.63 6.48
C THR A 261 -13.98 14.77 6.31
N ILE A 262 -12.95 14.97 7.15
CA ILE A 262 -11.73 14.15 7.16
C ILE A 262 -12.08 12.69 7.47
N LYS A 263 -12.92 12.44 8.49
CA LYS A 263 -13.42 11.10 8.84
C LYS A 263 -14.12 10.44 7.64
N VAL A 264 -15.07 11.13 7.02
CA VAL A 264 -15.82 10.60 5.86
C VAL A 264 -14.89 10.31 4.68
N ASN A 265 -13.90 11.16 4.41
CA ASN A 265 -12.96 10.94 3.32
C ASN A 265 -11.99 9.79 3.60
N LEU A 266 -11.58 9.59 4.85
CA LEU A 266 -10.80 8.42 5.25
C LEU A 266 -11.63 7.14 5.27
N GLU A 267 -12.92 7.19 5.62
CA GLU A 267 -13.83 6.03 5.50
C GLU A 267 -13.88 5.48 4.08
N LYS A 268 -13.91 6.36 3.07
CA LYS A 268 -13.83 5.97 1.64
C LYS A 268 -12.52 5.27 1.26
N LEU A 269 -11.44 5.46 2.03
CA LEU A 269 -10.15 4.78 1.86
C LEU A 269 -10.07 3.45 2.61
N THR A 270 -11.13 3.04 3.32
CA THR A 270 -11.13 1.87 4.23
C THR A 270 -12.15 0.77 3.93
N PRO A 271 -12.66 0.53 2.70
CA PRO A 271 -13.43 -0.70 2.40
C PRO A 271 -12.50 -1.92 2.31
N TYR A 272 -11.61 -2.07 3.31
CA TYR A 272 -10.53 -3.04 3.36
C TYR A 272 -11.04 -4.49 3.40
N PRO A 273 -12.06 -4.84 4.22
CA PRO A 273 -12.60 -6.20 4.23
C PRO A 273 -13.22 -6.60 2.88
N ASP A 274 -14.04 -5.72 2.29
CA ASP A 274 -14.75 -6.00 1.02
C ASP A 274 -13.77 -6.16 -0.15
N MET A 275 -12.71 -5.36 -0.17
CA MET A 275 -11.64 -5.48 -1.16
C MET A 275 -10.86 -6.79 -0.99
N LEU A 276 -10.48 -7.15 0.23
CA LEU A 276 -9.79 -8.41 0.49
C LEU A 276 -10.64 -9.61 0.08
N GLU A 277 -11.95 -9.58 0.37
CA GLU A 277 -12.88 -10.63 -0.06
C GLU A 277 -12.95 -10.71 -1.58
N SER A 278 -13.03 -9.56 -2.27
CA SER A 278 -13.05 -9.51 -3.74
C SER A 278 -11.75 -10.06 -4.36
N ILE A 279 -10.59 -9.76 -3.76
CA ILE A 279 -9.29 -10.30 -4.18
C ILE A 279 -9.26 -11.81 -3.93
N CYS A 280 -9.68 -12.28 -2.75
CA CYS A 280 -9.76 -13.71 -2.43
C CYS A 280 -10.64 -14.44 -3.45
N GLN A 281 -11.83 -13.93 -3.74
CA GLN A 281 -12.74 -14.54 -4.70
C GLN A 281 -12.14 -14.63 -6.11
N LYS A 282 -11.41 -13.60 -6.54
CA LYS A 282 -10.75 -13.59 -7.86
C LYS A 282 -9.60 -14.60 -7.93
N ILE A 283 -8.83 -14.77 -6.84
CA ILE A 283 -7.80 -15.80 -6.73
C ILE A 283 -8.42 -17.21 -6.73
N GLU A 284 -9.49 -17.42 -5.98
CA GLU A 284 -10.21 -18.71 -5.98
C GLU A 284 -10.77 -19.06 -7.35
N ASN A 285 -11.34 -18.08 -8.07
CA ASN A 285 -11.86 -18.29 -9.41
C ASN A 285 -10.74 -18.68 -10.37
N LEU A 286 -9.59 -17.99 -10.31
CA LEU A 286 -8.40 -18.35 -11.08
C LEU A 286 -7.93 -19.78 -10.77
N GLY A 287 -7.90 -20.16 -9.49
CA GLY A 287 -7.55 -21.52 -9.07
C GLY A 287 -8.55 -22.57 -9.57
N LYS A 288 -9.86 -22.30 -9.48
CA LYS A 288 -10.91 -23.18 -10.03
C LYS A 288 -10.82 -23.32 -11.54
N GLU A 289 -10.51 -22.24 -12.26
CA GLU A 289 -10.28 -22.31 -13.71
C GLU A 289 -9.09 -23.21 -14.05
N LEU A 290 -7.98 -23.06 -13.33
CA LEU A 290 -6.79 -23.91 -13.50
C LEU A 290 -7.06 -25.38 -13.17
N ILE A 291 -7.73 -25.66 -12.04
CA ILE A 291 -8.08 -27.03 -11.62
C ILE A 291 -8.98 -27.71 -12.66
N ASN A 292 -9.93 -26.98 -13.25
CA ASN A 292 -10.87 -27.50 -14.24
C ASN A 292 -10.34 -27.43 -15.69
N THR A 293 -9.10 -27.01 -15.89
CA THR A 293 -8.51 -26.91 -17.22
C THR A 293 -8.29 -28.30 -17.80
N LYS A 294 -9.07 -28.65 -18.83
CA LYS A 294 -8.82 -29.84 -19.65
C LYS A 294 -7.78 -29.53 -20.73
N LEU A 295 -6.94 -30.51 -21.05
CA LEU A 295 -5.92 -30.37 -22.08
C LEU A 295 -6.52 -30.11 -23.47
N PHE A 296 -5.70 -29.52 -24.33
CA PHE A 296 -6.11 -29.14 -25.67
C PHE A 296 -6.44 -30.38 -26.54
N GLU A 297 -7.72 -30.54 -26.89
CA GLU A 297 -8.23 -31.56 -27.80
C GLU A 297 -8.34 -30.99 -29.22
N SER A 298 -7.32 -31.17 -30.06
CA SER A 298 -7.42 -30.84 -31.49
C SER A 298 -7.14 -32.06 -32.37
N ASN A 299 -8.12 -32.37 -33.21
CA ASN A 299 -8.09 -33.49 -34.16
C ASN A 299 -7.61 -33.05 -35.57
N ARG A 300 -6.94 -31.90 -35.71
CA ARG A 300 -6.49 -31.39 -37.03
C ARG A 300 -5.01 -31.02 -37.04
N LYS A 301 -4.31 -31.43 -38.12
CA LYS A 301 -2.85 -31.31 -38.36
C LYS A 301 -2.25 -29.89 -38.30
N TYR A 302 -3.03 -28.80 -38.13
CA TYR A 302 -2.56 -27.42 -38.40
C TYR A 302 -2.80 -26.34 -37.32
N HIS A 303 -3.21 -26.69 -36.09
CA HIS A 303 -3.50 -25.69 -35.03
C HIS A 303 -2.37 -25.49 -34.01
N ILE A 304 -1.10 -25.52 -34.44
CA ILE A 304 0.06 -25.33 -33.54
C ILE A 304 -0.07 -24.01 -32.76
N LYS A 305 -0.41 -22.91 -33.45
CA LYS A 305 -0.56 -21.58 -32.83
C LYS A 305 -1.62 -21.56 -31.71
N ASP A 306 -2.77 -22.19 -31.93
CA ASP A 306 -3.87 -22.20 -30.96
C ASP A 306 -3.53 -23.05 -29.74
N ARG A 307 -2.88 -24.20 -29.97
CA ARG A 307 -2.39 -25.06 -28.89
C ARG A 307 -1.32 -24.35 -28.05
N ASP A 308 -0.40 -23.66 -28.69
CA ASP A 308 0.65 -22.91 -28.00
C ASP A 308 0.09 -21.69 -27.25
N ALA A 309 -0.94 -21.05 -27.79
CA ALA A 309 -1.66 -19.97 -27.12
C ALA A 309 -2.39 -20.49 -25.88
N PHE A 310 -3.06 -21.65 -25.98
CA PHE A 310 -3.70 -22.32 -24.86
C PHE A 310 -2.72 -22.62 -23.71
N TYR A 311 -1.60 -23.31 -23.98
CA TYR A 311 -0.64 -23.63 -22.93
C TYR A 311 0.09 -22.40 -22.38
N ARG A 312 0.25 -21.34 -23.18
CA ARG A 312 0.74 -20.04 -22.70
C ARG A 312 -0.23 -19.38 -21.72
N ASP A 313 -1.52 -19.39 -22.01
CA ASP A 313 -2.57 -18.89 -21.10
C ASP A 313 -2.55 -19.64 -19.77
N VAL A 314 -2.47 -20.98 -19.80
CA VAL A 314 -2.33 -21.80 -18.58
C VAL A 314 -1.08 -21.42 -17.77
N ASN A 315 0.07 -21.29 -18.44
CA ASN A 315 1.33 -20.89 -17.80
C ASN A 315 1.29 -19.46 -17.23
N GLU A 316 0.58 -18.54 -17.89
CA GLU A 316 0.38 -17.17 -17.41
C GLU A 316 -0.55 -17.12 -16.20
N LYS A 317 -1.69 -17.82 -16.25
CA LYS A 317 -2.62 -17.95 -15.12
C LYS A 317 -1.95 -18.55 -13.89
N PHE A 318 -1.18 -19.63 -14.06
CA PHE A 318 -0.42 -20.24 -12.96
C PHE A 318 0.64 -19.28 -12.41
N PHE A 319 1.35 -18.54 -13.29
CA PHE A 319 2.30 -17.52 -12.86
C PHE A 319 1.61 -16.42 -12.05
N ILE A 320 0.48 -15.91 -12.51
CA ILE A 320 -0.33 -14.92 -11.78
C ILE A 320 -0.71 -15.48 -10.40
N LEU A 321 -1.21 -16.72 -10.32
CA LEU A 321 -1.56 -17.37 -9.06
C LEU A 321 -0.35 -17.40 -8.10
N SER A 322 0.83 -17.83 -8.56
CA SER A 322 2.03 -17.84 -7.72
C SER A 322 2.43 -16.44 -7.22
N GLN A 323 2.20 -15.37 -8.00
CA GLN A 323 2.47 -14.00 -7.59
C GLN A 323 1.52 -13.51 -6.48
N THR A 324 0.32 -14.10 -6.35
CA THR A 324 -0.65 -13.72 -5.29
C THR A 324 -0.13 -13.98 -3.88
N LYS A 325 0.94 -14.76 -3.71
CA LYS A 325 1.68 -14.88 -2.43
C LYS A 325 2.18 -13.54 -1.90
N ARG A 326 2.32 -12.52 -2.74
CA ARG A 326 2.67 -11.15 -2.30
C ARG A 326 1.58 -10.53 -1.41
N PHE A 327 0.39 -11.11 -1.35
CA PHE A 327 -0.67 -10.72 -0.44
C PHE A 327 -0.59 -11.34 0.97
N HIS A 328 0.34 -12.27 1.23
CA HIS A 328 0.51 -12.89 2.57
C HIS A 328 0.53 -11.89 3.74
N PRO A 329 1.16 -10.69 3.64
CA PRO A 329 1.16 -9.71 4.73
C PRO A 329 -0.23 -9.22 5.15
N PHE A 330 -1.26 -9.43 4.33
CA PHE A 330 -2.63 -8.94 4.57
C PHE A 330 -3.56 -10.03 5.12
N HIS A 331 -3.04 -11.21 5.47
CA HIS A 331 -3.81 -12.31 6.05
C HIS A 331 -5.06 -12.67 5.23
N LEU A 332 -4.86 -13.00 3.96
CA LEU A 332 -5.95 -13.52 3.12
C LEU A 332 -6.60 -14.74 3.78
N ARG A 333 -7.92 -14.88 3.60
CA ARG A 333 -8.70 -16.03 4.08
C ARG A 333 -8.34 -17.32 3.35
N ILE A 334 -7.78 -17.21 2.15
CA ILE A 334 -7.40 -18.32 1.30
C ILE A 334 -5.96 -18.76 1.58
N ASP A 335 -5.75 -20.07 1.56
CA ASP A 335 -4.40 -20.63 1.54
C ASP A 335 -3.91 -20.71 0.10
N VAL A 336 -3.16 -19.69 -0.31
CA VAL A 336 -2.61 -19.57 -1.66
C VAL A 336 -1.65 -20.72 -1.97
N ASN A 337 -0.88 -21.21 -0.99
CA ASN A 337 0.08 -22.30 -1.23
C ASN A 337 -0.68 -23.59 -1.51
N LYS A 338 -1.67 -23.90 -0.69
CA LYS A 338 -2.52 -25.07 -0.90
C LYS A 338 -3.26 -25.00 -2.24
N LEU A 339 -3.80 -23.85 -2.61
CA LEU A 339 -4.49 -23.69 -3.89
C LEU A 339 -3.54 -23.88 -5.09
N GLU A 340 -2.31 -23.37 -4.99
CA GLU A 340 -1.28 -23.58 -6.02
C GLU A 340 -0.88 -25.06 -6.14
N GLU A 341 -0.74 -25.76 -5.02
CA GLU A 341 -0.50 -27.22 -4.99
C GLU A 341 -1.64 -27.99 -5.67
N GLU A 342 -2.90 -27.71 -5.32
CA GLU A 342 -4.07 -28.34 -5.96
C GLU A 342 -4.13 -28.07 -7.48
N CYS A 343 -3.80 -26.85 -7.90
CA CYS A 343 -3.71 -26.50 -9.33
C CYS A 343 -2.59 -27.29 -10.02
N LEU A 344 -1.41 -27.38 -9.38
CA LEU A 344 -0.26 -28.10 -9.92
C LEU A 344 -0.58 -29.59 -10.08
N GLU A 345 -1.13 -30.22 -9.04
CA GLU A 345 -1.52 -31.63 -9.06
C GLU A 345 -2.55 -31.93 -10.17
N SER A 346 -3.54 -31.05 -10.37
CA SER A 346 -4.53 -31.21 -11.43
C SER A 346 -3.88 -31.17 -12.83
N ILE A 347 -3.04 -30.16 -13.08
CA ILE A 347 -2.34 -30.01 -14.35
C ILE A 347 -1.35 -31.18 -14.56
N GLU A 348 -0.62 -31.59 -13.53
CA GLU A 348 0.29 -32.73 -13.60
C GLU A 348 -0.42 -34.05 -13.87
N LYS A 349 -1.60 -34.26 -13.30
CA LYS A 349 -2.43 -35.43 -13.59
C LYS A 349 -2.80 -35.49 -15.06
N GLU A 350 -3.26 -34.38 -15.62
CA GLU A 350 -3.60 -34.26 -17.03
C GLU A 350 -2.37 -34.52 -17.93
N ILE A 351 -1.22 -33.90 -17.63
CA ILE A 351 0.02 -34.13 -18.37
C ILE A 351 0.52 -35.58 -18.23
N SER A 352 0.36 -36.20 -17.07
CA SER A 352 0.72 -37.61 -16.84
C SER A 352 -0.11 -38.56 -17.70
N ILE A 353 -1.37 -38.23 -18.01
CA ILE A 353 -2.20 -38.99 -18.97
C ILE A 353 -1.60 -38.91 -20.37
N ILE A 354 -1.15 -37.73 -20.81
CA ILE A 354 -0.45 -37.55 -22.09
C ILE A 354 0.79 -38.43 -22.13
N TYR A 355 1.66 -38.34 -21.11
CA TYR A 355 2.88 -39.15 -21.02
C TYR A 355 2.58 -40.65 -21.04
N SER A 356 1.57 -41.10 -20.29
CA SER A 356 1.18 -42.51 -20.27
C SER A 356 0.70 -43.00 -21.63
N ASN A 357 -0.06 -42.18 -22.37
CA ASN A 357 -0.55 -42.54 -23.69
C ASN A 357 0.58 -42.64 -24.71
N VAL A 358 1.53 -41.70 -24.66
CA VAL A 358 2.74 -41.73 -25.50
C VAL A 358 3.58 -42.97 -25.18
N LYS A 359 3.86 -43.23 -23.89
CA LYS A 359 4.64 -44.38 -23.46
C LYS A 359 3.99 -45.70 -23.90
N LYS A 360 2.68 -45.85 -23.71
CA LYS A 360 1.94 -47.05 -24.16
C LYS A 360 2.05 -47.27 -25.67
N PHE A 361 2.02 -46.19 -26.46
CA PHE A 361 2.25 -46.30 -27.89
C PHE A 361 3.68 -46.78 -28.18
N LEU A 362 4.70 -46.14 -27.58
CA LEU A 362 6.11 -46.49 -27.77
C LEU A 362 6.40 -47.94 -27.36
N ASP A 363 5.88 -48.39 -26.22
CA ASP A 363 6.06 -49.78 -25.75
C ASP A 363 5.49 -50.80 -26.76
N ASN A 364 4.31 -50.52 -27.34
CA ASN A 364 3.72 -51.37 -28.36
C ASN A 364 4.46 -51.29 -29.70
N PHE A 365 4.95 -50.09 -30.06
CA PHE A 365 5.72 -49.83 -31.26
C PHE A 365 7.06 -50.57 -31.24
N SER A 366 7.79 -50.52 -30.12
CA SER A 366 9.05 -51.24 -29.94
C SER A 366 8.88 -52.76 -30.03
N GLN A 367 7.74 -53.29 -29.55
CA GLN A 367 7.39 -54.71 -29.57
C GLN A 367 6.83 -55.22 -30.91
N GLU A 368 6.81 -54.40 -31.97
CA GLU A 368 6.26 -54.75 -33.29
C GLU A 368 4.80 -55.24 -33.27
N LYS A 369 4.00 -54.76 -32.31
CA LYS A 369 2.56 -55.04 -32.34
C LYS A 369 1.90 -54.35 -33.52
N LEU A 370 0.87 -54.97 -34.08
CA LEU A 370 0.00 -54.34 -35.08
C LEU A 370 -0.66 -53.09 -34.49
N LEU A 371 -0.27 -51.92 -35.00
CA LEU A 371 -0.82 -50.62 -34.63
C LEU A 371 -1.77 -50.14 -35.73
N GLY A 372 -3.03 -49.92 -35.38
CA GLY A 372 -3.99 -49.31 -36.31
C GLY A 372 -3.89 -47.78 -36.32
N ARG A 373 -4.48 -47.15 -37.34
CA ARG A 373 -4.53 -45.68 -37.55
C ARG A 373 -4.91 -44.87 -36.30
N ARG A 374 -5.90 -45.34 -35.53
CA ARG A 374 -6.31 -44.68 -34.26
C ARG A 374 -5.19 -44.57 -33.23
N ASN A 375 -4.27 -45.54 -33.19
CA ASN A 375 -3.13 -45.51 -32.27
C ASN A 375 -2.17 -44.38 -32.66
N TYR A 376 -1.88 -44.22 -33.95
CA TYR A 376 -1.05 -43.15 -34.48
C TYR A 376 -1.70 -41.77 -34.33
N GLU A 377 -3.00 -41.64 -34.61
CA GLU A 377 -3.74 -40.39 -34.39
C GLU A 377 -3.67 -39.95 -32.91
N ASN A 378 -3.87 -40.90 -31.99
CA ASN A 378 -3.74 -40.63 -30.56
C ASN A 378 -2.30 -40.27 -30.17
N PHE A 379 -1.30 -40.98 -30.70
CA PHE A 379 0.11 -40.66 -30.46
C PHE A 379 0.44 -39.23 -30.94
N ASN A 380 0.14 -38.90 -32.19
CA ASN A 380 0.40 -37.58 -32.76
C ASN A 380 -0.20 -36.45 -31.93
N ARG A 381 -1.47 -36.62 -31.52
CA ARG A 381 -2.15 -35.65 -30.65
C ARG A 381 -1.39 -35.43 -29.35
N ASN A 382 -1.03 -36.51 -28.65
CA ASN A 382 -0.33 -36.43 -27.37
C ASN A 382 1.10 -35.91 -27.53
N TYR A 383 1.84 -36.37 -28.54
CA TYR A 383 3.20 -35.92 -28.84
C TYR A 383 3.23 -34.41 -29.15
N CYS A 384 2.30 -33.95 -29.97
CA CYS A 384 2.12 -32.54 -30.27
C CYS A 384 1.81 -31.68 -29.03
N ASN A 385 1.01 -32.21 -28.10
CA ASN A 385 0.77 -31.56 -26.81
C ASN A 385 2.05 -31.46 -25.98
N LEU A 386 2.85 -32.53 -25.90
CA LEU A 386 4.14 -32.52 -25.18
C LEU A 386 5.09 -31.45 -25.74
N ILE A 387 5.22 -31.34 -27.06
CA ILE A 387 6.04 -30.29 -27.70
C ILE A 387 5.58 -28.89 -27.25
N SER A 388 4.28 -28.61 -27.30
CA SER A 388 3.76 -27.29 -26.92
C SER A 388 3.91 -27.01 -25.42
N ILE A 389 3.68 -28.01 -24.56
CA ILE A 389 3.92 -27.92 -23.11
C ILE A 389 5.39 -27.57 -22.86
N GLU A 390 6.32 -28.33 -23.42
CA GLU A 390 7.76 -28.13 -23.26
C GLU A 390 8.22 -26.74 -23.72
N ARG A 391 7.65 -26.26 -24.83
CA ARG A 391 8.02 -24.96 -25.41
C ARG A 391 7.45 -23.77 -24.64
N THR A 392 6.25 -23.89 -24.07
CA THR A 392 5.48 -22.75 -23.54
C THR A 392 5.33 -22.72 -22.02
N MET A 393 5.25 -23.88 -21.35
CA MET A 393 5.01 -23.98 -19.91
C MET A 393 6.32 -24.02 -19.11
N LYS A 394 7.12 -22.96 -19.23
CA LYS A 394 8.46 -22.89 -18.61
C LYS A 394 8.45 -22.55 -17.11
N LYS A 395 7.36 -21.97 -16.60
CA LYS A 395 7.29 -21.46 -15.23
C LYS A 395 6.68 -22.45 -14.23
N ILE A 396 6.13 -23.56 -14.73
CA ILE A 396 5.52 -24.60 -13.91
C ILE A 396 6.56 -25.70 -13.69
N PRO A 397 6.88 -26.06 -12.42
CA PRO A 397 7.95 -26.99 -12.10
C PRO A 397 7.51 -28.45 -12.29
N PHE A 398 7.29 -28.87 -13.53
CA PHE A 398 6.88 -30.24 -13.80
C PHE A 398 8.01 -31.24 -13.59
N GLN A 399 7.71 -32.35 -12.92
CA GLN A 399 8.58 -33.51 -12.93
C GLN A 399 8.40 -34.29 -14.24
N ARG A 400 9.24 -34.00 -15.23
CA ARG A 400 9.19 -34.65 -16.55
C ARG A 400 9.60 -36.12 -16.44
N LYS A 401 8.77 -37.02 -16.96
CA LYS A 401 9.06 -38.47 -17.01
C LYS A 401 10.00 -38.85 -18.17
N PHE A 402 9.88 -38.16 -19.30
CA PHE A 402 10.76 -38.24 -20.48
C PHE A 402 10.56 -37.00 -21.36
N THR A 403 11.53 -36.69 -22.22
CA THR A 403 11.54 -35.51 -23.11
C THR A 403 11.01 -35.84 -24.51
N THR A 404 10.73 -34.82 -25.33
CA THR A 404 10.42 -35.06 -26.75
C THR A 404 11.59 -35.69 -27.50
N GLU A 405 12.83 -35.35 -27.13
CA GLU A 405 14.05 -35.94 -27.70
C GLU A 405 14.15 -37.45 -27.41
N ASP A 406 13.77 -37.89 -26.20
CA ASP A 406 13.74 -39.31 -25.85
C ASP A 406 12.76 -40.09 -26.73
N ILE A 407 11.60 -39.50 -27.04
CA ILE A 407 10.57 -40.09 -27.90
C ILE A 407 11.10 -40.25 -29.33
N GLU A 408 11.68 -39.18 -29.88
CA GLU A 408 12.24 -39.19 -31.22
C GLU A 408 13.36 -40.22 -31.33
N LYS A 409 14.22 -40.31 -30.32
CA LYS A 409 15.29 -41.30 -30.26
C LYS A 409 14.76 -42.74 -30.34
N ILE A 410 13.74 -43.08 -29.56
CA ILE A 410 13.14 -44.43 -29.58
C ILE A 410 12.62 -44.79 -30.97
N ILE A 411 11.95 -43.84 -31.64
CA ILE A 411 11.42 -44.06 -32.99
C ILE A 411 12.56 -44.22 -33.99
N GLN A 412 13.57 -43.35 -33.94
CA GLN A 412 14.73 -43.41 -34.82
C GLN A 412 15.57 -44.68 -34.63
N ASP A 413 15.74 -45.13 -33.39
CA ASP A 413 16.46 -46.38 -33.09
C ASP A 413 15.72 -47.59 -33.66
N LYS A 414 14.38 -47.58 -33.65
CA LYS A 414 13.57 -48.64 -34.29
C LYS A 414 13.69 -48.63 -35.81
N ILE A 415 13.73 -47.44 -36.42
CA ILE A 415 13.94 -47.30 -37.86
C ILE A 415 15.33 -47.83 -38.26
N LYS A 416 16.37 -47.47 -37.50
CA LYS A 416 17.72 -48.02 -37.71
C LYS A 416 17.78 -49.54 -37.57
N MET A 417 17.00 -50.11 -36.65
CA MET A 417 16.91 -51.56 -36.50
C MET A 417 16.34 -52.23 -37.77
N TRP A 418 15.32 -51.62 -38.39
CA TRP A 418 14.79 -52.09 -39.68
C TRP A 418 15.78 -51.89 -40.82
N GLU A 419 16.55 -50.80 -40.83
CA GLU A 419 17.66 -50.60 -41.77
C GLU A 419 18.72 -51.68 -41.65
N SER A 420 19.19 -51.97 -40.44
CA SER A 420 20.19 -53.02 -40.21
C SER A 420 19.65 -54.39 -40.63
N SER A 421 18.37 -54.68 -40.40
CA SER A 421 17.75 -55.91 -40.88
C SER A 421 17.77 -56.02 -42.42
N ILE A 422 17.56 -54.90 -43.12
CA ILE A 422 17.67 -54.84 -44.59
C ILE A 422 19.12 -55.08 -45.05
N GLU A 423 20.09 -54.50 -44.35
CA GLU A 423 21.52 -54.64 -44.67
C GLU A 423 22.04 -56.06 -44.42
N GLU A 424 21.59 -56.71 -43.35
CA GLU A 424 21.99 -58.08 -42.98
C GLU A 424 21.38 -59.14 -43.92
N GLU A 425 20.13 -58.96 -44.35
CA GLU A 425 19.42 -59.88 -45.24
C GLU A 425 18.76 -59.14 -46.42
N PRO A 426 19.51 -58.87 -47.51
CA PRO A 426 19.04 -58.02 -48.61
C PRO A 426 18.13 -58.74 -49.62
N THR A 427 17.15 -59.52 -49.13
CA THR A 427 16.16 -60.19 -49.99
C THR A 427 15.00 -59.24 -50.35
N LEU A 428 14.39 -59.43 -51.53
CA LEU A 428 13.28 -58.61 -52.00
C LEU A 428 12.14 -58.51 -50.96
N GLU A 429 11.80 -59.64 -50.33
CA GLU A 429 10.74 -59.73 -49.33
C GLU A 429 11.10 -58.97 -48.04
N ASN A 430 12.32 -59.14 -47.52
CA ASN A 430 12.75 -58.45 -46.30
C ASN A 430 12.85 -56.93 -46.50
N VAL A 431 13.35 -56.51 -47.66
CA VAL A 431 13.42 -55.09 -48.06
C VAL A 431 12.01 -54.51 -48.16
N ALA A 432 11.11 -55.17 -48.88
CA ALA A 432 9.73 -54.72 -49.02
C ALA A 432 9.03 -54.60 -47.66
N ASN A 433 9.11 -55.64 -46.82
CA ASN A 433 8.46 -55.66 -45.51
C ASN A 433 8.93 -54.52 -44.59
N ASN A 434 10.24 -54.25 -44.52
CA ASN A 434 10.78 -53.19 -43.67
C ASN A 434 10.53 -51.79 -44.25
N LEU A 435 10.61 -51.61 -45.57
CA LEU A 435 10.27 -50.32 -46.20
C LEU A 435 8.78 -49.97 -46.06
N ILE A 436 7.88 -50.96 -46.12
CA ILE A 436 6.45 -50.77 -45.83
C ILE A 436 6.27 -50.27 -44.39
N LYS A 437 6.93 -50.92 -43.40
CA LYS A 437 6.88 -50.47 -42.00
C LYS A 437 7.34 -49.02 -41.85
N MET A 438 8.49 -48.67 -42.44
CA MET A 438 9.01 -47.29 -42.42
C MET A 438 8.03 -46.31 -43.08
N LYS A 439 7.43 -46.67 -44.21
CA LYS A 439 6.46 -45.82 -44.92
C LYS A 439 5.18 -45.60 -44.13
N VAL A 440 4.66 -46.63 -43.45
CA VAL A 440 3.52 -46.47 -42.54
C VAL A 440 3.86 -45.46 -41.44
N VAL A 441 5.03 -45.58 -40.82
CA VAL A 441 5.46 -44.62 -39.78
C VAL A 441 5.63 -43.22 -40.33
N SER A 442 6.19 -43.05 -41.54
CA SER A 442 6.35 -41.72 -42.14
C SER A 442 5.01 -41.05 -42.43
N MET A 443 4.03 -41.80 -42.94
CA MET A 443 2.69 -41.29 -43.24
C MET A 443 1.89 -40.96 -41.97
N ASP A 444 2.00 -41.82 -40.97
CA ASP A 444 1.18 -41.76 -39.76
C ASP A 444 1.82 -41.01 -38.58
N ILE A 445 3.12 -40.64 -38.64
CA ILE A 445 3.80 -39.78 -37.65
C ILE A 445 4.32 -38.52 -38.34
N SER A 446 3.45 -37.52 -38.47
CA SER A 446 3.71 -36.35 -39.33
C SER A 446 4.89 -35.47 -38.92
N CYS A 447 5.31 -35.50 -37.65
CA CYS A 447 6.48 -34.75 -37.20
C CYS A 447 7.81 -35.37 -37.68
N LEU A 448 7.81 -36.65 -38.06
CA LEU A 448 9.00 -37.38 -38.50
C LEU A 448 8.97 -37.73 -40.00
N GLU A 449 7.85 -37.48 -40.68
CA GLU A 449 7.60 -37.78 -42.09
C GLU A 449 8.80 -37.46 -43.00
N ILE A 450 9.32 -36.22 -42.95
CA ILE A 450 10.42 -35.76 -43.81
C ILE A 450 11.69 -36.59 -43.57
N GLY A 451 12.05 -36.82 -42.30
CA GLY A 451 13.26 -37.56 -41.95
C GLY A 451 13.19 -39.02 -42.38
N ILE A 452 12.06 -39.67 -42.14
CA ILE A 452 11.85 -41.09 -42.48
C ILE A 452 11.75 -41.27 -44.00
N THR A 453 11.05 -40.38 -44.71
CA THR A 453 10.90 -40.44 -46.17
C THR A 453 12.25 -40.33 -46.87
N LYS A 454 13.08 -39.36 -46.46
CA LYS A 454 14.45 -39.24 -46.97
C LYS A 454 15.26 -40.52 -46.77
N ARG A 455 15.05 -41.19 -45.63
CA ARG A 455 15.75 -42.41 -45.29
C ARG A 455 15.30 -43.60 -46.15
N ILE A 456 14.00 -43.72 -46.39
CA ILE A 456 13.43 -44.69 -47.36
C ILE A 456 14.05 -44.48 -48.75
N GLU A 457 14.13 -43.23 -49.21
CA GLU A 457 14.74 -42.89 -50.50
C GLU A 457 16.22 -43.27 -50.58
N GLU A 458 17.00 -43.05 -49.50
CA GLU A 458 18.40 -43.44 -49.40
C GLU A 458 18.57 -44.97 -49.53
N ILE A 459 17.74 -45.76 -48.83
CA ILE A 459 17.77 -47.22 -48.88
C ILE A 459 17.42 -47.72 -50.28
N LEU A 460 16.34 -47.20 -50.87
CA LEU A 460 15.91 -47.54 -52.23
C LEU A 460 17.00 -47.23 -53.28
N SER A 461 17.66 -46.07 -53.17
CA SER A 461 18.75 -45.67 -54.06
C SER A 461 19.97 -46.60 -53.96
N ASN A 462 20.29 -47.06 -52.74
CA ASN A 462 21.38 -48.01 -52.53
C ASN A 462 21.03 -49.41 -53.04
N PHE A 463 19.79 -49.87 -52.82
CA PHE A 463 19.31 -51.17 -53.33
C PHE A 463 19.19 -51.23 -54.85
N LYS A 464 18.86 -50.12 -55.51
CA LYS A 464 18.81 -50.02 -56.98
C LYS A 464 20.15 -50.39 -57.65
N LYS A 465 21.27 -50.19 -56.95
CA LYS A 465 22.62 -50.49 -57.48
C LYS A 465 22.96 -51.98 -57.44
N VAL A 466 22.17 -52.78 -56.73
CA VAL A 466 22.48 -54.19 -56.41
C VAL A 466 21.51 -55.18 -57.07
N LEU A 467 20.29 -54.75 -57.42
CA LEU A 467 19.24 -55.60 -58.02
C LEU A 467 19.07 -55.41 -59.54
N ASN A 468 18.44 -56.41 -60.17
CA ASN A 468 18.02 -56.41 -61.57
C ASN A 468 16.84 -55.43 -61.74
N GLU A 469 16.69 -54.81 -62.92
CA GLU A 469 15.65 -53.78 -63.16
C GLU A 469 14.22 -54.26 -62.84
N VAL A 470 13.94 -55.55 -63.04
CA VAL A 470 12.62 -56.19 -62.78
C VAL A 470 12.31 -56.28 -61.29
N ASP A 471 13.28 -56.67 -60.47
CA ASP A 471 13.12 -56.80 -59.01
C ASP A 471 12.96 -55.43 -58.36
N PHE A 472 13.70 -54.43 -58.86
CA PHE A 472 13.56 -53.05 -58.41
C PHE A 472 12.21 -52.44 -58.79
N ALA A 473 11.70 -52.71 -60.00
CA ALA A 473 10.35 -52.30 -60.41
C ALA A 473 9.27 -52.93 -59.53
N THR A 474 9.41 -54.23 -59.20
CA THR A 474 8.48 -54.96 -58.32
C THR A 474 8.48 -54.39 -56.89
N LEU A 475 9.66 -54.09 -56.34
CA LEU A 475 9.79 -53.44 -55.03
C LEU A 475 9.10 -52.07 -54.99
N ASN A 476 9.29 -51.27 -56.05
CA ASN A 476 8.66 -49.95 -56.17
C ASN A 476 7.13 -50.04 -56.24
N VAL A 477 6.59 -51.05 -56.93
CA VAL A 477 5.15 -51.30 -56.97
C VAL A 477 4.64 -51.69 -55.59
N ILE A 478 5.28 -52.64 -54.91
CA ILE A 478 4.88 -53.10 -53.56
C ILE A 478 4.88 -51.94 -52.56
N VAL A 479 5.95 -51.15 -52.50
CA VAL A 479 6.06 -50.02 -51.57
C VAL A 479 5.05 -48.91 -51.90
N ASN A 480 4.68 -48.71 -53.18
CA ASN A 480 3.73 -47.69 -53.60
C ASN A 480 2.26 -48.11 -53.53
N GLU A 481 1.94 -49.38 -53.78
CA GLU A 481 0.59 -49.95 -53.72
C GLU A 481 0.09 -50.20 -52.29
N THR A 482 0.98 -50.42 -51.31
CA THR A 482 0.59 -50.59 -49.90
C THR A 482 0.14 -49.29 -49.20
N GLY A 483 -0.20 -48.24 -49.95
CA GLY A 483 -0.97 -47.11 -49.42
C GLY A 483 -2.41 -47.54 -49.15
N PHE A 484 -2.65 -48.17 -48.01
CA PHE A 484 -4.00 -48.63 -47.65
C PHE A 484 -4.98 -47.46 -47.47
N GLU A 485 -6.16 -47.65 -48.07
CA GLU A 485 -7.38 -46.81 -48.06
C GLU A 485 -7.77 -46.21 -46.69
#